data_AF-A0A832BF19-F1
#
_entry.id   AF-A0A832BF19-F1
#
_cell.length_a   1.000
_cell.length_b   1.000
_cell.length_c   1.000
_cell.angle_alpha   90.00
_cell.angle_beta   90.00
_cell.angle_gamma   90.00
#
_symmetry.space_group_name_H-M   'P 1'
#
loop_
_entity.id
_entity.type
_entity.pdbx_description
1 polymer ?
#
loop_
_entity_poly.entity_id
_entity_poly.type
_entity_poly.pdbx_seq_one_letter_code
_entity_poly.pdbx_strand_id
1 'polypeptide(L)'
;NVSKLITITPMEDKSITRAIIGKWDIYNIELAIEAKHSKKSFEEIAKYIIDYGPYNANVIKEALGEASVEGLISKLSINSPYKEILAEALDEFRKSGDALKANMLIDKLYYQKLGSLMPRIRNLSPEAATIIKLEIDMKNMLNLIRAKRYALKFSEISEGIIKNGSLDIEELQSIYENAKDVEDVAKNAKVFDLSNEVEIYKKERRLFVFEIGMRNQILSKGIRMLSHTLLSFGTILAYAYIKDIEVLTLRIIIKSKQYALPQDEVARMILWKE
;
A
#
# COMPACT_ATOMS: atom_id res chain seq x y z
N ASN A 1 -19.51 3.76 4.18
CA ASN A 1 -19.11 2.33 4.22
C ASN A 1 -18.62 1.97 2.84
N VAL A 2 -17.34 1.62 2.72
CA VAL A 2 -16.69 1.31 1.45
C VAL A 2 -17.35 0.15 0.72
N SER A 3 -17.91 -0.83 1.43
CA SER A 3 -18.63 -1.96 0.81
C SER A 3 -19.81 -1.49 -0.07
N LYS A 4 -20.46 -0.38 0.32
CA LYS A 4 -21.52 0.24 -0.46
C LYS A 4 -21.02 0.83 -1.78
N LEU A 5 -19.73 1.17 -1.90
CA LEU A 5 -19.15 1.68 -3.15
C LEU A 5 -19.29 0.64 -4.27
N ILE A 6 -18.97 -0.63 -4.00
CA ILE A 6 -19.15 -1.72 -4.97
C ILE A 6 -20.62 -1.86 -5.38
N THR A 7 -21.54 -1.68 -4.43
CA THR A 7 -22.98 -1.82 -4.67
C THR A 7 -23.51 -0.72 -5.59
N ILE A 8 -23.04 0.53 -5.41
CA ILE A 8 -23.46 1.69 -6.21
C ILE A 8 -22.70 1.82 -7.54
N THR A 9 -21.56 1.15 -7.70
CA THR A 9 -20.83 1.11 -8.97
C THR A 9 -21.66 0.40 -10.06
N PRO A 10 -21.72 0.96 -11.29
CA PRO A 10 -22.29 0.29 -12.46
C PRO A 10 -21.75 -1.14 -12.65
N MET A 11 -22.56 -2.05 -13.16
CA MET A 11 -22.25 -3.48 -13.18
C MET A 11 -20.94 -3.80 -13.95
N GLU A 12 -20.73 -3.10 -15.06
CA GLU A 12 -19.56 -3.13 -15.92
C GLU A 12 -18.24 -2.74 -15.20
N ASP A 13 -18.33 -1.87 -14.20
CA ASP A 13 -17.20 -1.28 -13.49
C ASP A 13 -16.93 -1.91 -12.12
N LYS A 14 -17.83 -2.80 -11.65
CA LYS A 14 -17.69 -3.49 -10.36
C LYS A 14 -16.39 -4.27 -10.26
N SER A 15 -15.97 -4.92 -11.35
CA SER A 15 -14.72 -5.69 -11.39
C SER A 15 -13.49 -4.81 -11.15
N ILE A 16 -13.44 -3.63 -11.78
CA ILE A 16 -12.33 -2.69 -11.64
C ILE A 16 -12.37 -2.00 -10.27
N THR A 17 -13.56 -1.55 -9.84
CA THR A 17 -13.73 -0.96 -8.49
C THR A 17 -13.26 -1.95 -7.43
N ARG A 18 -13.66 -3.22 -7.54
CA ARG A 18 -13.28 -4.27 -6.60
C ARG A 18 -11.76 -4.49 -6.57
N ALA A 19 -11.11 -4.47 -7.74
CA ALA A 19 -9.67 -4.57 -7.84
C ALA A 19 -8.97 -3.41 -7.13
N ILE A 20 -9.44 -2.17 -7.29
CA ILE A 20 -8.81 -0.97 -6.69
C ILE A 20 -8.98 -0.92 -5.18
N ILE A 21 -10.20 -1.15 -4.68
CA ILE A 21 -10.45 -1.12 -3.24
C ILE A 21 -9.86 -2.33 -2.53
N GLY A 22 -9.48 -3.39 -3.27
CA GLY A 22 -8.93 -4.62 -2.73
C GLY A 22 -7.69 -4.46 -1.84
N LYS A 23 -7.02 -3.31 -1.89
CA LYS A 23 -5.84 -3.00 -1.06
C LYS A 23 -6.08 -3.18 0.42
N TRP A 24 -7.29 -2.92 0.91
CA TRP A 24 -7.57 -3.07 2.33
C TRP A 24 -7.88 -4.53 2.72
N ASP A 25 -8.33 -5.37 1.77
CA ASP A 25 -8.36 -6.83 1.96
C ASP A 25 -6.93 -7.35 2.08
N ILE A 26 -6.06 -6.94 1.16
CA ILE A 26 -4.63 -7.28 1.17
C ILE A 26 -4.00 -6.85 2.50
N TYR A 27 -4.27 -5.62 2.95
CA TYR A 27 -3.81 -5.14 4.25
C TYR A 27 -4.25 -6.05 5.42
N ASN A 28 -5.52 -6.46 5.46
CA ASN A 28 -6.01 -7.33 6.53
C ASN A 28 -5.40 -8.74 6.46
N ILE A 29 -5.16 -9.25 5.25
CA ILE A 29 -4.47 -10.52 5.03
C ILE A 29 -3.02 -10.44 5.53
N GLU A 30 -2.26 -9.43 5.11
CA GLU A 30 -0.87 -9.22 5.52
C GLU A 30 -0.74 -9.06 7.04
N LEU A 31 -1.65 -8.29 7.64
CA LEU A 31 -1.76 -8.11 9.09
C LEU A 31 -1.98 -9.46 9.80
N ALA A 32 -2.85 -10.32 9.27
CA ALA A 32 -3.14 -11.63 9.85
C ALA A 32 -1.95 -12.59 9.73
N ILE A 33 -1.26 -12.59 8.60
CA ILE A 33 -0.04 -13.36 8.37
C ILE A 33 1.05 -12.93 9.36
N GLU A 34 1.30 -11.63 9.48
CA GLU A 34 2.31 -11.09 10.42
C GLU A 34 1.94 -11.43 11.87
N ALA A 35 0.67 -11.28 12.25
CA ALA A 35 0.18 -11.61 13.57
C ALA A 35 0.39 -13.09 13.91
N LYS A 36 0.05 -13.99 12.99
CA LYS A 36 0.22 -15.43 13.17
C LYS A 36 1.69 -15.82 13.31
N HIS A 37 2.54 -15.27 12.45
CA HIS A 37 3.98 -15.49 12.51
C HIS A 37 4.59 -14.98 13.82
N SER A 38 4.15 -13.81 14.29
CA SER A 38 4.61 -13.18 15.53
C SER A 38 3.89 -13.68 16.80
N LYS A 39 3.01 -14.69 16.67
CA LYS A 39 2.20 -15.24 17.77
C LYS A 39 1.33 -14.21 18.51
N LYS A 40 0.89 -13.16 17.81
CA LYS A 40 -0.07 -12.18 18.34
C LYS A 40 -1.48 -12.75 18.32
N SER A 41 -2.27 -12.38 19.33
CA SER A 41 -3.70 -12.71 19.43
C SER A 41 -4.56 -11.86 18.50
N PHE A 42 -5.82 -12.28 18.29
CA PHE A 42 -6.78 -11.48 17.54
C PHE A 42 -7.06 -10.14 18.24
N GLU A 43 -7.16 -10.16 19.56
CA GLU A 43 -7.46 -8.99 20.39
C GLU A 43 -6.43 -7.88 20.21
N GLU A 44 -5.15 -8.24 20.05
CA GLU A 44 -4.06 -7.29 19.79
C GLU A 44 -4.18 -6.60 18.43
N ILE A 45 -4.71 -7.30 17.43
CA ILE A 45 -4.77 -6.80 16.06
C ILE A 45 -6.16 -6.29 15.64
N ALA A 46 -7.21 -6.61 16.39
CA ALA A 46 -8.60 -6.31 16.03
C ALA A 46 -8.82 -4.83 15.70
N LYS A 47 -8.21 -3.94 16.50
CA LYS A 47 -8.27 -2.47 16.29
C LYS A 47 -7.59 -1.97 15.02
N TYR A 48 -6.77 -2.80 14.37
CA TYR A 48 -6.08 -2.45 13.14
C TYR A 48 -6.82 -2.97 11.90
N ILE A 49 -7.75 -3.91 12.04
CA ILE A 49 -8.51 -4.47 10.92
C ILE A 49 -9.41 -3.41 10.30
N ILE A 50 -9.39 -3.31 8.97
CA ILE A 50 -10.27 -2.43 8.21
C ILE A 50 -11.49 -3.23 7.79
N ASP A 51 -12.61 -3.06 8.51
CA ASP A 51 -13.81 -3.88 8.35
C ASP A 51 -14.73 -3.37 7.22
N TYR A 52 -14.44 -3.77 5.98
CA TYR A 52 -15.25 -3.37 4.81
C TYR A 52 -15.38 -4.45 3.71
N GLY A 53 -14.47 -5.42 3.67
CA GLY A 53 -14.37 -6.42 2.61
C GLY A 53 -14.73 -7.83 3.09
N PRO A 54 -14.62 -8.85 2.22
CA PRO A 54 -14.75 -10.25 2.62
C PRO A 54 -13.74 -10.66 3.70
N TYR A 55 -12.61 -9.98 3.83
CA TYR A 55 -11.62 -10.19 4.89
C TYR A 55 -11.90 -9.30 6.10
N ASN A 56 -13.10 -9.43 6.67
CA ASN A 56 -13.51 -8.70 7.86
C ASN A 56 -12.92 -9.28 9.17
N ALA A 57 -13.21 -8.63 10.29
CA ALA A 57 -12.74 -9.02 11.62
C ALA A 57 -13.06 -10.49 11.97
N ASN A 58 -14.24 -10.99 11.62
CA ASN A 58 -14.63 -12.38 11.90
C ASN A 58 -13.81 -13.37 11.06
N VAL A 59 -13.66 -13.11 9.76
CA VAL A 59 -12.87 -13.95 8.86
C VAL A 59 -11.40 -14.00 9.29
N ILE A 60 -10.83 -12.86 9.67
CA ILE A 60 -9.46 -12.80 10.20
C ILE A 60 -9.35 -13.56 11.54
N LYS A 61 -10.32 -13.41 12.44
CA LYS A 61 -10.35 -14.14 13.72
C LYS A 61 -10.38 -15.65 13.50
N GLU A 62 -11.24 -16.14 12.61
CA GLU A 62 -11.34 -17.55 12.27
C GLU A 62 -10.04 -18.07 11.64
N ALA A 63 -9.40 -17.29 10.77
CA ALA A 63 -8.15 -17.67 10.13
C ALA A 63 -6.95 -17.72 11.10
N LEU A 64 -6.91 -16.85 12.10
CA LEU A 64 -5.90 -16.89 13.15
C LEU A 64 -5.95 -18.15 14.02
N GLY A 65 -7.13 -18.79 14.08
CA GLY A 65 -7.35 -20.05 14.80
C GLY A 65 -6.63 -21.26 14.18
N GLU A 66 -6.14 -21.16 12.95
CA GLU A 66 -5.37 -22.24 12.30
C GLU A 66 -4.07 -22.56 13.05
N ALA A 67 -3.50 -23.75 12.91
CA ALA A 67 -2.30 -24.11 13.69
C ALA A 67 -1.03 -23.37 13.24
N SER A 68 -0.93 -22.99 11.96
CA SER A 68 0.28 -22.42 11.36
C SER A 68 -0.04 -21.26 10.40
N VAL A 69 1.01 -20.57 9.93
CA VAL A 69 0.88 -19.51 8.92
C VAL A 69 0.39 -20.11 7.59
N GLU A 70 0.88 -21.29 7.22
CA GLU A 70 0.42 -22.02 6.03
C GLU A 70 -1.07 -22.36 6.11
N GLY A 71 -1.53 -22.84 7.27
CA GLY A 71 -2.95 -23.10 7.52
C GLY A 71 -3.79 -21.83 7.38
N LEU A 72 -3.31 -20.72 7.96
CA LEU A 72 -3.96 -19.41 7.85
C LEU A 72 -4.07 -18.96 6.38
N ILE A 73 -2.97 -18.99 5.61
CA ILE A 73 -2.99 -18.56 4.20
C ILE A 73 -3.92 -19.48 3.38
N SER A 74 -3.87 -20.79 3.63
CA SER A 74 -4.73 -21.76 2.95
C SER A 74 -6.21 -21.48 3.23
N LYS A 75 -6.58 -21.17 4.47
CA LYS A 75 -7.94 -20.79 4.85
C LYS A 75 -8.40 -19.50 4.20
N LEU A 76 -7.56 -18.47 4.21
CA LEU A 76 -7.83 -17.18 3.57
C LEU A 76 -7.95 -17.29 2.03
N SER A 77 -7.43 -18.37 1.44
CA SER A 77 -7.50 -18.63 -0.01
C SER A 77 -8.83 -19.24 -0.47
N ILE A 78 -9.64 -19.77 0.46
CA ILE A 78 -10.92 -20.43 0.13
C ILE A 78 -11.90 -19.39 -0.41
N ASN A 79 -12.43 -19.61 -1.62
CA ASN A 79 -13.35 -18.71 -2.32
C ASN A 79 -12.83 -17.26 -2.44
N SER A 80 -11.51 -17.10 -2.47
CA SER A 80 -10.84 -15.81 -2.50
C SER A 80 -10.72 -15.23 -3.92
N PRO A 81 -10.98 -13.92 -4.12
CA PRO A 81 -10.59 -13.24 -5.36
C PRO A 81 -9.07 -13.07 -5.52
N TYR A 82 -8.30 -13.41 -4.48
CA TYR A 82 -6.83 -13.36 -4.41
C TYR A 82 -6.21 -14.76 -4.37
N LYS A 83 -6.97 -15.82 -4.69
CA LYS A 83 -6.51 -17.22 -4.58
C LYS A 83 -5.14 -17.46 -5.22
N GLU A 84 -4.90 -16.95 -6.43
CA GLU A 84 -3.62 -17.09 -7.13
C GLU A 84 -2.48 -16.40 -6.38
N ILE A 85 -2.70 -15.15 -5.94
CA ILE A 85 -1.73 -14.37 -5.16
C ILE A 85 -1.38 -15.08 -3.86
N LEU A 86 -2.37 -15.62 -3.15
CA LEU A 86 -2.18 -16.33 -1.90
C LEU A 86 -1.52 -17.69 -2.07
N ALA A 87 -1.72 -18.35 -3.22
CA ALA A 87 -1.03 -19.59 -3.54
C ALA A 87 0.48 -19.33 -3.74
N GLU A 88 0.85 -18.29 -4.50
CA GLU A 88 2.25 -17.91 -4.67
C GLU A 88 2.90 -17.49 -3.34
N ALA A 89 2.18 -16.72 -2.52
CA ALA A 89 2.65 -16.32 -1.20
C ALA A 89 2.85 -17.51 -0.25
N LEU A 90 1.95 -18.50 -0.31
CA LEU A 90 2.09 -19.74 0.46
C LEU A 90 3.35 -20.51 0.05
N ASP A 91 3.61 -20.61 -1.25
CA ASP A 91 4.81 -21.29 -1.75
C ASP A 91 6.09 -20.53 -1.39
N GLU A 92 6.08 -19.19 -1.43
CA GLU A 92 7.20 -18.38 -0.95
C GLU A 92 7.45 -18.56 0.55
N PHE A 93 6.38 -18.60 1.35
CA PHE A 93 6.49 -18.86 2.78
C PHE A 93 7.05 -20.26 3.06
N ARG A 94 6.60 -21.29 2.33
CA ARG A 94 7.12 -22.67 2.47
C ARG A 94 8.61 -22.78 2.16
N LYS A 95 9.10 -22.01 1.19
CA LYS A 95 10.52 -22.00 0.80
C LYS A 95 11.39 -21.25 1.79
N SER A 96 10.91 -20.11 2.30
CA SER A 96 11.73 -19.17 3.05
C SER A 96 11.52 -19.23 4.57
N GLY A 97 10.36 -19.68 5.03
CA GLY A 97 9.89 -19.56 6.42
C GLY A 97 9.60 -18.10 6.84
N ASP A 98 9.64 -17.15 5.90
CA ASP A 98 9.64 -15.72 6.18
C ASP A 98 8.30 -15.08 5.79
N ALA A 99 7.53 -14.66 6.80
CA ALA A 99 6.24 -14.00 6.61
C ALA A 99 6.37 -12.63 5.93
N LEU A 100 7.50 -11.94 6.11
CA LEU A 100 7.75 -10.67 5.45
C LEU A 100 7.89 -10.87 3.94
N LYS A 101 8.64 -11.89 3.50
CA LYS A 101 8.78 -12.20 2.06
C LYS A 101 7.44 -12.58 1.43
N ALA A 102 6.64 -13.39 2.12
CA ALA A 102 5.30 -13.73 1.66
C ALA A 102 4.43 -12.47 1.51
N ASN A 103 4.39 -11.58 2.51
CA ASN A 103 3.65 -10.33 2.44
C ASN A 103 4.16 -9.41 1.32
N MET A 104 5.48 -9.26 1.15
CA MET A 104 6.05 -8.48 0.05
C MET A 104 5.63 -9.02 -1.32
N LEU A 105 5.53 -10.35 -1.47
CA LEU A 105 5.06 -10.98 -2.70
C LEU A 105 3.56 -10.72 -2.93
N ILE A 106 2.72 -10.84 -1.90
CA ILE A 106 1.29 -10.51 -1.97
C ILE A 106 1.10 -9.09 -2.49
N ASP A 107 1.79 -8.13 -1.87
CA ASP A 107 1.72 -6.72 -2.22
C ASP A 107 2.14 -6.48 -3.68
N LYS A 108 3.30 -7.04 -4.07
CA LYS A 108 3.80 -6.95 -5.45
C LYS A 108 2.80 -7.47 -6.46
N LEU A 109 2.29 -8.69 -6.26
CA LEU A 109 1.36 -9.33 -7.20
C LEU A 109 0.02 -8.59 -7.27
N TYR A 110 -0.47 -8.08 -6.14
CA TYR A 110 -1.68 -7.27 -6.11
C TYR A 110 -1.53 -5.99 -6.96
N TYR A 111 -0.47 -5.22 -6.74
CA TYR A 111 -0.23 -4.00 -7.49
C TYR A 111 0.13 -4.26 -8.96
N GLN A 112 0.78 -5.38 -9.26
CA GLN A 112 1.07 -5.77 -10.64
C GLN A 112 -0.21 -6.13 -11.41
N LYS A 113 -1.15 -6.85 -10.77
CA LYS A 113 -2.49 -7.09 -11.30
C LYS A 113 -3.24 -5.79 -11.50
N LEU A 114 -3.19 -4.87 -10.52
CA LEU A 114 -3.82 -3.55 -10.64
C LEU A 114 -3.22 -2.74 -11.82
N GLY A 115 -1.91 -2.81 -11.99
CA GLY A 115 -1.17 -2.24 -13.12
C GLY A 115 -1.59 -2.80 -14.48
N SER A 116 -1.90 -4.10 -14.58
CA SER A 116 -2.41 -4.69 -15.83
C SER A 116 -3.80 -4.17 -16.24
N LEU A 117 -4.59 -3.67 -15.27
CA LEU A 117 -5.91 -3.08 -15.52
C LEU A 117 -5.82 -1.60 -15.92
N MET A 118 -4.63 -1.02 -15.95
CA MET A 118 -4.40 0.41 -16.17
C MET A 118 -5.07 0.98 -17.44
N PRO A 119 -5.07 0.31 -18.60
CA PRO A 119 -5.78 0.81 -19.78
C PRO A 119 -7.29 0.98 -19.53
N ARG A 120 -7.92 0.01 -18.85
CA ARG A 120 -9.35 0.07 -18.51
C ARG A 120 -9.62 1.13 -17.46
N ILE A 121 -8.79 1.23 -16.43
CA ILE A 121 -8.90 2.26 -15.39
C ILE A 121 -8.78 3.65 -16.01
N ARG A 122 -7.81 3.88 -16.90
CA ARG A 122 -7.61 5.15 -17.59
C ARG A 122 -8.83 5.56 -18.42
N ASN A 123 -9.48 4.60 -19.08
CA ASN A 123 -10.69 4.88 -19.85
C ASN A 123 -11.88 5.29 -18.96
N LEU A 124 -11.95 4.78 -17.72
CA LEU A 124 -12.99 5.16 -16.76
C LEU A 124 -12.70 6.47 -16.03
N SER A 125 -11.44 6.66 -15.61
CA SER A 125 -10.94 7.90 -15.01
C SER A 125 -9.43 8.00 -15.20
N PRO A 126 -8.95 8.90 -16.07
CA PRO A 126 -7.52 9.19 -16.24
C PRO A 126 -6.83 9.59 -14.93
N GLU A 127 -7.55 10.26 -14.05
CA GLU A 127 -7.05 10.73 -12.77
C GLU A 127 -6.88 9.57 -11.78
N ALA A 128 -7.84 8.63 -11.74
CA ALA A 128 -7.71 7.41 -10.95
C ALA A 128 -6.51 6.57 -11.41
N ALA A 129 -6.33 6.44 -12.73
CA ALA A 129 -5.16 5.78 -13.30
C ALA A 129 -3.85 6.46 -12.86
N THR A 130 -3.84 7.80 -12.83
CA THR A 130 -2.69 8.58 -12.35
C THR A 130 -2.38 8.30 -10.88
N ILE A 131 -3.39 8.28 -10.01
CA ILE A 131 -3.20 7.98 -8.59
C ILE A 131 -2.63 6.59 -8.37
N ILE A 132 -3.18 5.59 -9.04
CA ILE A 132 -2.74 4.20 -8.90
C ILE A 132 -1.30 4.03 -9.41
N LYS A 133 -0.93 4.70 -10.50
CA LYS A 133 0.46 4.75 -10.97
C LYS A 133 1.38 5.33 -9.89
N LEU A 134 0.99 6.44 -9.27
CA LEU A 134 1.78 7.03 -8.18
C LEU A 134 1.87 6.11 -6.96
N GLU A 135 0.85 5.32 -6.63
CA GLU A 135 0.98 4.31 -5.57
C GLU A 135 2.03 3.25 -5.90
N ILE A 136 2.06 2.78 -7.16
CA ILE A 136 3.06 1.85 -7.66
C ILE A 136 4.46 2.49 -7.59
N ASP A 137 4.60 3.72 -8.08
CA ASP A 137 5.86 4.46 -8.04
C ASP A 137 6.33 4.67 -6.60
N MET A 138 5.45 5.03 -5.67
CA MET A 138 5.77 5.17 -4.25
C MET A 138 6.32 3.87 -3.67
N LYS A 139 5.72 2.72 -4.00
CA LYS A 139 6.21 1.41 -3.52
C LYS A 139 7.60 1.08 -4.06
N ASN A 140 7.81 1.28 -5.36
CA ASN A 140 9.11 1.10 -5.97
C ASN A 140 10.15 2.05 -5.35
N MET A 141 9.81 3.33 -5.19
CA MET A 141 10.69 4.33 -4.59
C MET A 141 11.06 4.01 -3.14
N LEU A 142 10.11 3.55 -2.32
CA LEU A 142 10.42 3.10 -0.96
C LEU A 142 11.35 1.89 -0.95
N ASN A 143 11.20 0.97 -1.91
CA ASN A 143 12.12 -0.15 -2.07
C ASN A 143 13.52 0.32 -2.49
N LEU A 144 13.64 1.24 -3.45
CA LEU A 144 14.91 1.85 -3.85
C LEU A 144 15.58 2.57 -2.67
N ILE A 145 14.83 3.38 -1.92
CA ILE A 145 15.32 4.12 -0.75
C ILE A 145 15.87 3.16 0.32
N ARG A 146 15.12 2.10 0.65
CA ARG A 146 15.56 1.07 1.61
C ARG A 146 16.81 0.36 1.10
N ALA A 147 16.82 -0.06 -0.16
CA ALA A 147 17.95 -0.73 -0.77
C ALA A 147 19.23 0.11 -0.71
N LYS A 148 19.11 1.41 -1.00
CA LYS A 148 20.24 2.36 -0.92
C LYS A 148 20.76 2.48 0.51
N ARG A 149 19.86 2.52 1.51
CA ARG A 149 20.25 2.53 2.93
C ARG A 149 20.99 1.26 3.36
N TYR A 150 20.61 0.11 2.80
CA TYR A 150 21.26 -1.18 3.08
C TYR A 150 22.39 -1.53 2.10
N ALA A 151 22.78 -0.59 1.23
CA ALA A 151 23.84 -0.77 0.22
C ALA A 151 23.64 -1.99 -0.69
N LEU A 152 22.39 -2.35 -1.00
CA LEU A 152 22.06 -3.42 -1.93
C LEU A 152 22.32 -2.99 -3.39
N LYS A 153 22.55 -3.94 -4.29
CA LYS A 153 22.61 -3.68 -5.73
C LYS A 153 21.21 -3.65 -6.33
N PHE A 154 21.04 -2.94 -7.44
CA PHE A 154 19.75 -2.93 -8.16
C PHE A 154 19.32 -4.35 -8.57
N SER A 155 20.27 -5.20 -8.96
CA SER A 155 20.02 -6.60 -9.31
C SER A 155 19.43 -7.44 -8.17
N GLU A 156 19.63 -7.05 -6.90
CA GLU A 156 19.10 -7.75 -5.73
C GLU A 156 17.65 -7.37 -5.43
N ILE A 157 17.18 -6.23 -5.96
CA ILE A 157 15.84 -5.70 -5.70
C ILE A 157 14.96 -5.64 -6.95
N SER A 158 15.54 -5.82 -8.14
CA SER A 158 14.87 -5.68 -9.43
C SER A 158 13.68 -6.63 -9.58
N GLU A 159 13.76 -7.83 -9.00
CA GLU A 159 12.65 -8.77 -8.94
C GLU A 159 11.48 -8.22 -8.12
N GLY A 160 11.74 -7.40 -7.10
CA GLY A 160 10.71 -6.77 -6.27
C GLY A 160 10.04 -5.55 -6.91
N ILE A 161 10.47 -5.12 -8.10
CA ILE A 161 9.91 -3.95 -8.78
C ILE A 161 8.53 -4.27 -9.37
N ILE A 162 7.59 -3.38 -9.08
CA ILE A 162 6.22 -3.44 -9.56
C ILE A 162 6.13 -2.67 -10.88
N LYS A 163 5.66 -3.32 -11.93
CA LYS A 163 5.50 -2.72 -13.27
C LYS A 163 4.23 -1.88 -13.38
N ASN A 164 4.15 -1.08 -14.46
CA ASN A 164 3.01 -0.25 -14.84
C ASN A 164 2.76 0.98 -13.94
N GLY A 165 3.81 1.48 -13.27
CA GLY A 165 3.82 2.80 -12.65
C GLY A 165 3.88 3.93 -13.68
N SER A 166 4.24 5.13 -13.22
CA SER A 166 4.64 6.23 -14.11
C SER A 166 6.09 6.08 -14.54
N LEU A 167 6.94 5.49 -13.68
CA LEU A 167 8.33 5.20 -13.96
C LEU A 167 8.47 3.77 -14.51
N ASP A 168 9.19 3.61 -15.62
CA ASP A 168 9.58 2.28 -16.11
C ASP A 168 10.78 1.71 -15.34
N ILE A 169 11.17 0.48 -15.67
CA ILE A 169 12.24 -0.22 -14.93
C ILE A 169 13.61 0.41 -15.21
N GLU A 170 13.82 0.91 -16.43
CA GLU A 170 15.03 1.58 -16.87
C GLU A 170 15.20 2.93 -16.15
N GLU A 171 14.12 3.69 -16.00
CA GLU A 171 14.08 4.94 -15.21
C GLU A 171 14.36 4.66 -13.73
N LEU A 172 13.74 3.64 -13.14
CA LEU A 172 13.98 3.25 -11.73
C LEU A 172 15.43 2.80 -11.52
N GLN A 173 15.99 2.03 -12.45
CA GLN A 173 17.39 1.62 -12.42
C GLN A 173 18.31 2.83 -12.51
N SER A 174 18.05 3.73 -13.45
CA SER A 174 18.81 4.97 -13.63
C SER A 174 18.77 5.86 -12.38
N ILE A 175 17.59 6.03 -11.77
CA ILE A 175 17.44 6.75 -10.49
C ILE A 175 18.31 6.14 -9.41
N TYR A 176 18.32 4.81 -9.31
CA TYR A 176 19.06 4.09 -8.27
C TYR A 176 20.57 4.13 -8.48
N GLU A 177 21.05 3.83 -9.69
CA GLU A 177 22.47 3.70 -9.99
C GLU A 177 23.20 5.04 -10.00
N ASN A 178 22.52 6.12 -10.44
CA ASN A 178 23.09 7.47 -10.43
C ASN A 178 23.06 8.15 -9.05
N ALA A 179 22.34 7.58 -8.08
CA ALA A 179 22.24 8.13 -6.73
C ALA A 179 23.38 7.65 -5.82
N LYS A 180 24.05 8.58 -5.14
CA LYS A 180 25.14 8.25 -4.19
C LYS A 180 24.60 7.80 -2.85
N ASP A 181 23.51 8.42 -2.40
CA ASP A 181 22.89 8.19 -1.11
C ASP A 181 21.35 8.16 -1.21
N VAL A 182 20.69 8.05 -0.05
CA VAL A 182 19.22 7.97 0.04
C VAL A 182 18.56 9.27 -0.43
N GLU A 183 19.18 10.41 -0.10
CA GLU A 183 18.74 11.73 -0.47
C GLU A 183 18.72 11.93 -1.99
N ASP A 184 19.76 11.45 -2.68
CA ASP A 184 19.85 11.48 -4.13
C ASP A 184 18.75 10.62 -4.79
N VAL A 185 18.48 9.42 -4.26
CA VAL A 185 17.36 8.58 -4.75
C VAL A 185 16.05 9.34 -4.66
N ALA A 186 15.77 9.98 -3.51
CA ALA A 186 14.54 10.73 -3.29
C ALA A 186 14.43 11.96 -4.22
N LYS A 187 15.52 12.67 -4.50
CA LYS A 187 15.54 13.84 -5.39
C LYS A 187 15.42 13.50 -6.86
N ASN A 188 16.01 12.38 -7.27
CA ASN A 188 16.06 11.98 -8.68
C ASN A 188 14.68 11.50 -9.18
N ALA A 189 13.81 11.07 -8.28
CA ALA A 189 12.44 10.68 -8.59
C ALA A 189 11.53 11.90 -8.76
N LYS A 190 11.65 12.58 -9.92
CA LYS A 190 10.88 13.79 -10.28
C LYS A 190 9.36 13.64 -10.23
N VAL A 191 8.86 12.40 -10.15
CA VAL A 191 7.44 12.09 -9.96
C VAL A 191 6.91 12.53 -8.58
N PHE A 192 7.79 12.67 -7.58
CA PHE A 192 7.49 13.23 -6.26
C PHE A 192 8.43 14.39 -5.93
N ASP A 193 7.90 15.51 -5.44
CA ASP A 193 8.74 16.58 -4.89
C ASP A 193 9.07 16.29 -3.42
N LEU A 194 10.20 15.64 -3.17
CA LEU A 194 10.63 15.22 -1.83
C LEU A 194 11.67 16.16 -1.20
N SER A 195 11.75 17.41 -1.69
CA SER A 195 12.76 18.38 -1.24
C SER A 195 12.68 18.63 0.27
N ASN A 196 11.48 18.79 0.81
CA ASN A 196 11.25 18.97 2.25
C ASN A 196 11.60 17.72 3.05
N GLU A 197 11.16 16.55 2.59
CA GLU A 197 11.40 15.26 3.24
C GLU A 197 12.88 14.92 3.31
N VAL A 198 13.66 15.30 2.29
CA VAL A 198 15.13 15.17 2.31
C VAL A 198 15.75 16.00 3.43
N GLU A 199 15.31 17.25 3.63
CA GLU A 199 15.83 18.09 4.72
C GLU A 199 15.45 17.56 6.11
N ILE A 200 14.26 16.98 6.26
CA ILE A 200 13.86 16.29 7.50
C ILE A 200 14.71 15.04 7.69
N TYR A 201 14.89 14.23 6.64
CA TYR A 201 15.67 13.00 6.70
C TYR A 201 17.12 13.24 7.08
N LYS A 202 17.76 14.31 6.57
CA LYS A 202 19.15 14.66 6.95
C LYS A 202 19.31 14.88 8.45
N LYS A 203 18.29 15.43 9.12
CA LYS A 203 18.29 15.71 10.56
C LYS A 203 17.93 14.48 11.38
N GLU A 204 16.85 13.79 11.01
CA GLU A 204 16.25 12.75 11.85
C GLU A 204 16.66 11.32 11.45
N ARG A 205 17.19 11.12 10.24
CA ARG A 205 17.59 9.83 9.66
C ARG A 205 16.48 8.76 9.67
N ARG A 206 15.22 9.20 9.65
CA ARG A 206 14.01 8.36 9.65
C ARG A 206 13.47 8.18 8.23
N LEU A 207 13.48 6.95 7.70
CA LEU A 207 13.03 6.68 6.31
C LEU A 207 11.54 6.95 6.08
N PHE A 208 10.70 6.79 7.10
CA PHE A 208 9.25 6.89 6.95
C PHE A 208 8.78 8.30 6.53
N VAL A 209 9.64 9.33 6.67
CA VAL A 209 9.34 10.69 6.21
C VAL A 209 9.08 10.76 4.71
N PHE A 210 9.79 9.94 3.91
CA PHE A 210 9.56 9.85 2.47
C PHE A 210 8.21 9.22 2.15
N GLU A 211 7.80 8.18 2.89
CA GLU A 211 6.48 7.57 2.74
C GLU A 211 5.38 8.60 3.02
N ILE A 212 5.52 9.39 4.09
CA ILE A 212 4.57 10.47 4.41
C ILE A 212 4.50 11.49 3.27
N GLY A 213 5.65 11.98 2.79
CA GLY A 213 5.69 12.99 1.72
C GLY A 213 5.03 12.52 0.44
N MET A 214 5.34 11.30 -0.01
CA MET A 214 4.72 10.71 -1.20
C MET A 214 3.21 10.49 -1.01
N ARG A 215 2.78 9.97 0.15
CA ARG A 215 1.35 9.79 0.46
C ARG A 215 0.59 11.12 0.47
N ASN A 216 1.18 12.18 1.01
CA ASN A 216 0.59 13.53 0.99
C ASN A 216 0.37 14.02 -0.44
N GLN A 217 1.35 13.86 -1.32
CA GLN A 217 1.21 14.28 -2.71
C GLN A 217 0.14 13.47 -3.46
N ILE A 218 0.08 12.15 -3.21
CA ILE A 218 -0.98 11.27 -3.75
C ILE A 218 -2.35 11.75 -3.26
N LEU A 219 -2.48 12.04 -1.96
CA LEU A 219 -3.72 12.55 -1.38
C LEU A 219 -4.14 13.87 -2.01
N SER A 220 -3.24 14.85 -2.08
CA SER A 220 -3.58 16.18 -2.61
C SER A 220 -4.03 16.09 -4.07
N LYS A 221 -3.50 15.14 -4.85
CA LYS A 221 -4.02 14.82 -6.19
C LYS A 221 -5.42 14.19 -6.11
N GLY A 222 -5.66 13.26 -5.19
CA GLY A 222 -6.98 12.67 -4.94
C GLY A 222 -8.06 13.65 -4.52
N ILE A 223 -7.77 14.60 -3.63
CA ILE A 223 -8.73 15.64 -3.23
C ILE A 223 -9.10 16.54 -4.41
N ARG A 224 -8.12 16.95 -5.22
CA ARG A 224 -8.39 17.72 -6.44
C ARG A 224 -9.26 16.99 -7.47
N MET A 225 -9.35 15.66 -7.42
CA MET A 225 -10.30 14.92 -8.26
C MET A 225 -11.75 15.08 -7.81
N LEU A 226 -12.00 15.32 -6.51
CA LEU A 226 -13.37 15.42 -5.97
C LEU A 226 -14.08 16.71 -6.32
N SER A 227 -13.35 17.76 -6.68
CA SER A 227 -13.94 19.08 -6.95
C SER A 227 -14.70 19.17 -8.28
N HIS A 228 -14.59 18.18 -9.17
CA HIS A 228 -15.05 18.34 -10.56
C HIS A 228 -16.20 17.45 -11.02
N THR A 229 -16.57 16.38 -10.29
CA THR A 229 -17.71 15.54 -10.68
C THR A 229 -18.40 14.91 -9.46
N LEU A 230 -19.72 15.04 -9.34
CA LEU A 230 -20.49 14.60 -8.16
C LEU A 230 -21.01 13.14 -8.26
N LEU A 231 -20.92 12.49 -9.43
CA LEU A 231 -21.44 11.13 -9.67
C LEU A 231 -20.56 10.29 -10.65
N SER A 232 -19.26 10.58 -10.76
CA SER A 232 -18.37 9.80 -11.64
C SER A 232 -17.72 8.62 -10.92
N PHE A 233 -17.18 7.67 -11.69
CA PHE A 233 -16.27 6.63 -11.17
C PHE A 233 -15.10 7.25 -10.37
N GLY A 234 -14.62 8.43 -10.81
CA GLY A 234 -13.61 9.21 -10.10
C GLY A 234 -14.07 9.65 -8.70
N THR A 235 -15.33 10.05 -8.53
CA THR A 235 -15.91 10.42 -7.23
C THR A 235 -15.94 9.24 -6.25
N ILE A 236 -16.33 8.06 -6.73
CA ILE A 236 -16.36 6.81 -5.93
C ILE A 236 -14.96 6.49 -5.41
N LEU A 237 -13.96 6.55 -6.29
CA LEU A 237 -12.58 6.28 -5.91
C LEU A 237 -12.01 7.36 -5.00
N ALA A 238 -12.25 8.62 -5.29
CA ALA A 238 -11.69 9.67 -4.45
C ALA A 238 -12.33 9.69 -3.05
N TYR A 239 -13.61 9.29 -2.90
CA TYR A 239 -14.17 8.98 -1.58
C TYR A 239 -13.44 7.81 -0.91
N ALA A 240 -13.16 6.72 -1.63
CA ALA A 240 -12.38 5.59 -1.10
C ALA A 240 -11.00 6.05 -0.61
N TYR A 241 -10.33 6.94 -1.36
CA TYR A 241 -9.03 7.52 -0.98
C TYR A 241 -9.09 8.42 0.25
N ILE A 242 -10.09 9.31 0.33
CA ILE A 242 -10.28 10.13 1.54
C ILE A 242 -10.51 9.24 2.76
N LYS A 243 -11.34 8.20 2.62
CA LYS A 243 -11.60 7.25 3.71
C LYS A 243 -10.37 6.47 4.13
N ASP A 244 -9.52 6.07 3.17
CA ASP A 244 -8.23 5.45 3.47
C ASP A 244 -7.39 6.35 4.39
N ILE A 245 -7.34 7.64 4.08
CA ILE A 245 -6.48 8.59 4.77
C ILE A 245 -7.05 9.02 6.11
N GLU A 246 -8.37 9.16 6.21
CA GLU A 246 -9.05 9.35 7.50
C GLU A 246 -8.68 8.20 8.45
N VAL A 247 -8.80 6.95 7.99
CA VAL A 247 -8.47 5.75 8.79
C VAL A 247 -6.98 5.71 9.14
N LEU A 248 -6.09 5.98 8.19
CA LEU A 248 -4.64 6.03 8.43
C LEU A 248 -4.26 7.12 9.43
N THR A 249 -4.83 8.32 9.30
CA THR A 249 -4.58 9.45 10.19
C THR A 249 -5.04 9.15 11.62
N LEU A 250 -6.26 8.61 11.78
CA LEU A 250 -6.76 8.18 13.10
C LEU A 250 -5.86 7.12 13.72
N ARG A 251 -5.38 6.16 12.92
CA ARG A 251 -4.45 5.13 13.39
C ARG A 251 -3.12 5.72 13.85
N ILE A 252 -2.57 6.68 13.10
CA ILE A 252 -1.35 7.40 13.49
C ILE A 252 -1.58 8.08 14.84
N ILE A 253 -2.66 8.87 14.99
CA ILE A 253 -2.98 9.56 16.25
C ILE A 253 -3.10 8.58 17.43
N ILE A 254 -3.84 7.48 17.24
CA ILE A 254 -4.03 6.47 18.30
C ILE A 254 -2.71 5.80 18.67
N LYS A 255 -1.91 5.36 17.69
CA LYS A 255 -0.61 4.73 17.94
C LYS A 255 0.35 5.70 18.61
N SER A 256 0.40 6.93 18.14
CA SER A 256 1.26 7.96 18.73
C SER A 256 0.89 8.23 20.19
N LYS A 257 -0.40 8.27 20.53
CA LYS A 257 -0.83 8.35 21.94
C LYS A 257 -0.43 7.11 22.74
N GLN A 258 -0.60 5.91 22.17
CA GLN A 258 -0.23 4.65 22.83
C GLN A 258 1.27 4.57 23.15
N TYR A 259 2.12 5.08 22.25
CA TYR A 259 3.58 5.09 22.42
C TYR A 259 4.12 6.39 23.04
N ALA A 260 3.24 7.28 23.52
CA ALA A 260 3.60 8.58 24.07
C ALA A 260 4.56 9.38 23.17
N LEU A 261 4.34 9.35 21.85
CA LEU A 261 5.17 10.09 20.89
C LEU A 261 5.00 11.60 21.08
N PRO A 262 6.07 12.39 20.93
CA PRO A 262 6.01 13.85 20.99
C PRO A 262 5.01 14.42 19.98
N GLN A 263 4.22 15.43 20.39
CA GLN A 263 3.15 15.99 19.56
C GLN A 263 3.65 16.53 18.21
N ASP A 264 4.85 17.11 18.20
CA ASP A 264 5.49 17.61 16.98
C ASP A 264 5.83 16.46 16.01
N GLU A 265 6.24 15.30 16.54
CA GLU A 265 6.48 14.09 15.75
C GLU A 265 5.15 13.56 15.16
N VAL A 266 4.08 13.52 15.95
CA VAL A 266 2.75 13.12 15.47
C VAL A 266 2.25 14.04 14.37
N ALA A 267 2.39 15.35 14.55
CA ALA A 267 1.98 16.35 13.56
C ALA A 267 2.73 16.17 12.23
N ARG A 268 3.99 15.74 12.27
CA ARG A 268 4.75 15.39 11.05
C ARG A 268 4.23 14.14 10.35
N MET A 269 3.61 13.21 11.09
CA MET A 269 3.07 11.96 10.54
C MET A 269 1.67 12.09 9.93
N ILE A 270 0.90 13.11 10.32
CA ILE A 270 -0.47 13.30 9.82
C ILE A 270 -0.44 13.70 8.35
N LEU A 271 -1.24 13.01 7.54
CA LEU A 271 -1.20 13.10 6.09
C LEU A 271 -1.98 14.30 5.49
N TRP A 272 -2.20 15.37 6.27
CA TRP A 272 -2.98 16.54 5.86
C TRP A 272 -2.15 17.80 6.11
N LYS A 273 -1.35 18.18 5.12
CA LYS A 273 -0.79 19.53 5.02
C LYS A 273 -1.47 20.21 3.85
N GLU A 274 -2.38 21.12 4.15
CA GLU A 274 -2.74 22.21 3.22
C GLU A 274 -1.61 23.24 3.20
#